data_AF-A0A9Q1JTF8-F1
#
_entry.id   AF-A0A9Q1JTF8-F1
#
_cell.length_a   1.000
_cell.length_b   1.000
_cell.length_c   1.000
_cell.angle_alpha   90.00
_cell.angle_beta   90.00
_cell.angle_gamma   90.00
#
_symmetry.space_group_name_H-M   'P 1'
#
loop_
_entity.id
_entity.type
_entity.pdbx_description
1 polymer ?
#
loop_
_entity_poly.entity_id
_entity_poly.type
_entity_poly.pdbx_seq_one_letter_code
_entity_poly.pdbx_strand_id
1 'polypeptide(L)'
;MEVEEQLDTVLVPLGLGLMGIYHVWLVVTVRLDPRRTVIGLNAESRRQWVFSLMADPLKNGVLAVQTIRNNIMASTLLATTAITLCSIIGVFVSSTSTSSNISSKLVYGNKTAIISAVKYFTLMLCFLVSFVCNVQSIRYYAHVSFLSTLPTSQGKREAMQYAARSLNRASFFWSVGLRAFYFSFPLFLWIFGPIPMFVCSCVMTVVLYFLDTTTSFTRQLHCHSLQRDTNAVDPDPSINNSSIHNINIDVPSLDYVLVPCGLLVLGVYHFWLLIAIRRHPRRFVIGLNRMSRHRWVYHMMSDSKNGILAIQTLRNNLMASTLLATIAITLSSLISAVVSNSSSPTKPSVTGYIHTFKYFSILVCFLAAFLCNMQCIRYYAHVSFLINAPPLDEGRDEYIEYVAQKLNRGSLFWSLGLRAFYFSFPLLLWIFGAVAMFGCSSVMVVLLYFLDTANSASRNLQNGEVLHKEEANNRDVEVGGESR
;
A
#
# COMPACT_ATOMS: atom_id res chain seq x y z
N MET A 1 28.49 21.47 14.10
CA MET A 1 27.40 22.34 14.60
C MET A 1 26.86 23.23 13.50
N GLU A 2 27.65 24.15 12.92
CA GLU A 2 27.12 25.08 11.88
C GLU A 2 26.55 24.39 10.63
N VAL A 3 27.22 23.38 10.07
CA VAL A 3 26.73 22.69 8.86
C VAL A 3 25.43 21.91 9.15
N GLU A 4 25.32 21.28 10.32
CA GLU A 4 24.13 20.50 10.71
C GLU A 4 22.92 21.40 10.97
N GLU A 5 23.15 22.56 11.59
CA GLU A 5 22.13 23.57 11.85
C GLU A 5 21.65 24.23 10.54
N GLN A 6 22.56 24.58 9.64
CA GLN A 6 22.22 25.07 8.29
C GLN A 6 21.42 24.03 7.49
N LEU A 7 21.77 22.75 7.60
CA LEU A 7 21.06 21.68 6.90
C LEU A 7 19.63 21.50 7.42
N ASP A 8 19.42 21.54 8.74
CA ASP A 8 18.06 21.51 9.32
C ASP A 8 17.24 22.74 8.89
N THR A 9 17.84 23.94 8.88
CA THR A 9 17.14 25.19 8.52
C THR A 9 16.72 25.23 7.05
N VAL A 10 17.45 24.57 6.13
CA VAL A 10 17.12 24.58 4.70
C VAL A 10 16.27 23.39 4.30
N LEU A 11 16.64 22.18 4.72
CA LEU A 11 16.06 20.95 4.20
C LEU A 11 14.66 20.66 4.77
N VAL A 12 14.41 21.05 6.02
CA VAL A 12 13.10 20.87 6.68
C VAL A 12 12.02 21.76 6.03
N PRO A 13 12.21 23.09 5.87
CA PRO A 13 11.23 23.91 5.18
C PRO A 13 11.07 23.54 3.71
N LEU A 14 12.13 23.11 3.02
CA LEU A 14 12.07 22.64 1.65
C LEU A 14 11.18 21.39 1.53
N GLY A 15 11.35 20.40 2.42
CA GLY A 15 10.53 19.19 2.46
C GLY A 15 9.06 19.47 2.79
N LEU A 16 8.80 20.30 3.80
CA LEU A 16 7.44 20.71 4.17
C LEU A 16 6.79 21.56 3.07
N GLY A 17 7.54 22.46 2.45
CA GLY A 17 7.10 23.31 1.35
C GLY A 17 6.71 22.48 0.12
N LEU A 18 7.52 21.49 -0.24
CA LEU A 18 7.23 20.55 -1.33
C LEU A 18 5.92 19.78 -1.09
N MET A 19 5.73 19.26 0.13
CA MET A 19 4.47 18.60 0.52
C MET A 19 3.29 19.60 0.52
N GLY A 20 3.49 20.84 0.98
CA GLY A 20 2.47 21.89 0.99
C GLY A 20 2.02 22.27 -0.41
N ILE A 21 2.97 22.55 -1.32
CA ILE A 21 2.72 22.88 -2.73
C ILE A 21 1.95 21.75 -3.41
N TYR A 22 2.31 20.48 -3.17
CA TYR A 22 1.58 19.33 -3.70
C TYR A 22 0.10 19.33 -3.27
N HIS A 23 -0.17 19.56 -1.98
CA HIS A 23 -1.55 19.57 -1.48
C HIS A 23 -2.35 20.76 -1.99
N VAL A 24 -1.72 21.94 -2.13
CA VAL A 24 -2.36 23.12 -2.77
C VAL A 24 -2.70 22.80 -4.23
N TRP A 25 -1.75 22.27 -5.00
CA TRP A 25 -1.98 21.84 -6.38
C TRP A 25 -3.11 20.82 -6.48
N LEU A 26 -3.16 19.84 -5.58
CA LEU A 26 -4.23 18.83 -5.54
C LEU A 26 -5.59 19.48 -5.28
N VAL A 27 -5.70 20.37 -4.29
CA VAL A 27 -6.95 21.06 -3.97
C VAL A 27 -7.42 21.92 -5.15
N VAL A 28 -6.51 22.67 -5.77
CA VAL A 28 -6.80 23.47 -6.97
C VAL A 28 -7.28 22.57 -8.11
N THR A 29 -6.59 21.45 -8.37
CA THR A 29 -6.97 20.52 -9.44
C THR A 29 -8.33 19.87 -9.19
N VAL A 30 -8.63 19.45 -7.95
CA VAL A 30 -9.94 18.89 -7.59
C VAL A 30 -11.07 19.91 -7.74
N ARG A 31 -10.81 21.19 -7.45
CA ARG A 31 -11.79 22.28 -7.56
C ARG A 31 -12.03 22.70 -9.01
N LEU A 32 -10.98 22.76 -9.82
CA LEU A 32 -11.06 23.23 -11.22
C LEU A 32 -11.49 22.12 -12.18
N ASP A 33 -10.98 20.90 -12.02
CA ASP A 33 -11.32 19.76 -12.89
C ASP A 33 -11.51 18.48 -12.07
N PRO A 34 -12.70 18.29 -11.45
CA PRO A 34 -12.97 17.13 -10.61
C PRO A 34 -12.87 15.81 -11.37
N ARG A 35 -13.14 15.78 -12.69
CA ARG A 35 -13.11 14.55 -13.51
C ARG A 35 -11.70 14.06 -13.82
N ARG A 36 -10.69 14.94 -13.77
CA ARG A 36 -9.27 14.54 -13.91
C ARG A 36 -8.72 13.78 -12.72
N THR A 37 -9.36 13.87 -11.56
CA THR A 37 -8.83 13.29 -10.31
C THR A 37 -9.57 12.02 -9.90
N VAL A 38 -8.85 11.06 -9.30
CA VAL A 38 -9.46 9.84 -8.71
C VAL A 38 -10.51 10.20 -7.65
N ILE A 39 -10.30 11.31 -6.93
CA ILE A 39 -11.21 11.76 -5.87
C ILE A 39 -12.57 12.12 -6.45
N GLY A 40 -12.61 12.89 -7.54
CA GLY A 40 -13.87 13.28 -8.19
C GLY A 40 -14.55 12.13 -8.90
N LEU A 41 -13.80 11.28 -9.61
CA LEU A 41 -14.37 10.09 -10.27
C LEU A 41 -15.00 9.13 -9.24
N ASN A 42 -14.31 8.88 -8.13
CA ASN A 42 -14.85 8.05 -7.05
C ASN A 42 -16.06 8.72 -6.36
N ALA A 43 -16.12 10.06 -6.30
CA ALA A 43 -17.25 10.76 -5.72
C ALA A 43 -18.52 10.64 -6.58
N GLU A 44 -18.36 10.68 -7.91
CA GLU A 44 -19.46 10.44 -8.83
C GLU A 44 -19.89 8.97 -8.82
N SER A 45 -18.93 8.04 -8.82
CA SER A 45 -19.24 6.61 -8.75
C SER A 45 -19.99 6.24 -7.47
N ARG A 46 -19.60 6.80 -6.31
CA ARG A 46 -20.33 6.62 -5.04
C ARG A 46 -21.72 7.24 -5.07
N ARG A 47 -21.89 8.38 -5.75
CA ARG A 47 -23.20 8.98 -5.94
C ARG A 47 -24.10 8.04 -6.75
N GLN A 48 -23.65 7.57 -7.91
CA GLN A 48 -24.39 6.62 -8.73
C GLN A 48 -24.73 5.33 -7.98
N TRP A 49 -23.76 4.80 -7.22
CA TRP A 49 -23.95 3.66 -6.33
C TRP A 49 -25.10 3.88 -5.33
N VAL A 50 -25.14 5.03 -4.64
CA VAL A 50 -26.23 5.35 -3.69
C VAL A 50 -27.60 5.39 -4.39
N PHE A 51 -27.68 6.03 -5.55
CA PHE A 51 -28.95 6.12 -6.31
C PHE A 51 -29.45 4.75 -6.76
N SER A 52 -28.55 3.88 -7.24
CA SER A 52 -28.89 2.52 -7.66
C SER A 52 -29.38 1.67 -6.48
N LEU A 53 -28.75 1.84 -5.33
CA LEU A 53 -28.98 1.01 -4.15
C LEU A 53 -30.27 1.39 -3.43
N MET A 54 -30.52 2.70 -3.30
CA MET A 54 -31.72 3.24 -2.65
C MET A 54 -32.97 3.22 -3.53
N ALA A 55 -32.85 2.84 -4.81
CA ALA A 55 -34.01 2.57 -5.66
C ALA A 55 -34.86 1.40 -5.12
N ASP A 56 -34.21 0.41 -4.51
CA ASP A 56 -34.86 -0.72 -3.85
C ASP A 56 -34.13 -1.07 -2.53
N PRO A 57 -34.46 -0.38 -1.42
CA PRO A 57 -33.80 -0.58 -0.13
C PRO A 57 -34.02 -1.98 0.47
N LEU A 58 -35.14 -2.65 0.16
CA LEU A 58 -35.47 -3.97 0.69
C LEU A 58 -34.59 -5.05 0.08
N LYS A 59 -34.38 -4.99 -1.24
CA LYS A 59 -33.51 -5.93 -1.95
C LYS A 59 -32.03 -5.66 -1.69
N ASN A 60 -31.64 -4.38 -1.69
CA ASN A 60 -30.23 -3.98 -1.73
C ASN A 60 -29.66 -3.56 -0.37
N GLY A 61 -30.47 -3.47 0.69
CA GLY A 61 -30.05 -2.98 2.00
C GLY A 61 -28.90 -3.77 2.62
N VAL A 62 -28.87 -5.10 2.47
CA VAL A 62 -27.77 -5.93 2.98
C VAL A 62 -26.45 -5.61 2.27
N LEU A 63 -26.49 -5.48 0.95
CA LEU A 63 -25.32 -5.11 0.14
C LEU A 63 -24.79 -3.72 0.55
N ALA A 64 -25.69 -2.78 0.81
CA ALA A 64 -25.37 -1.44 1.29
C ALA A 64 -24.58 -1.46 2.60
N VAL A 65 -25.15 -2.10 3.61
CA VAL A 65 -24.59 -2.19 4.95
C VAL A 65 -23.24 -2.91 4.93
N GLN A 66 -23.11 -4.00 4.16
CA GLN A 66 -21.83 -4.72 4.06
C GLN A 66 -20.74 -3.87 3.39
N THR A 67 -21.07 -3.14 2.32
CA THR A 67 -20.13 -2.25 1.63
C THR A 67 -19.66 -1.11 2.54
N ILE A 68 -20.61 -0.50 3.27
CA ILE A 68 -20.32 0.59 4.22
C ILE A 68 -19.49 0.07 5.39
N ARG A 69 -19.77 -1.14 5.90
CA ARG A 69 -19.01 -1.76 6.99
C ARG A 69 -17.54 -1.97 6.64
N ASN A 70 -17.21 -2.31 5.39
CA ASN A 70 -15.82 -2.41 4.94
C ASN A 70 -15.09 -1.06 5.09
N ASN A 71 -15.76 0.04 4.75
CA ASN A 71 -15.20 1.38 4.88
C ASN A 71 -15.11 1.87 6.33
N ILE A 72 -16.07 1.47 7.17
CA ILE A 72 -15.99 1.67 8.63
C ILE A 72 -14.77 0.94 9.18
N MET A 73 -14.58 -0.34 8.84
CA MET A 73 -13.42 -1.13 9.27
C MET A 73 -12.09 -0.45 8.88
N ALA A 74 -11.97 0.01 7.64
CA ALA A 74 -10.80 0.75 7.17
C ALA A 74 -10.56 2.04 7.98
N SER A 75 -11.62 2.83 8.23
CA SER A 75 -11.52 4.06 9.03
C SER A 75 -11.17 3.77 10.50
N THR A 76 -11.73 2.70 11.07
CA THR A 76 -11.47 2.27 12.45
C THR A 76 -10.01 1.88 12.63
N LEU A 77 -9.42 1.11 11.71
CA LEU A 77 -8.00 0.79 11.76
C LEU A 77 -7.15 2.06 11.81
N LEU A 78 -7.41 3.00 10.89
CA LEU A 78 -6.65 4.24 10.83
C LEU A 78 -6.82 5.06 12.12
N ALA A 79 -8.03 5.16 12.65
CA ALA A 79 -8.28 5.84 13.91
C ALA A 79 -7.52 5.19 15.08
N THR A 80 -7.58 3.85 15.22
CA THR A 80 -6.90 3.14 16.31
C THR A 80 -5.38 3.21 16.16
N THR A 81 -4.84 3.11 14.95
CA THR A 81 -3.41 3.31 14.71
C THR A 81 -2.98 4.75 15.02
N ALA A 82 -3.81 5.75 14.71
CA ALA A 82 -3.46 7.15 14.95
C ALA A 82 -3.38 7.46 16.45
N ILE A 83 -4.38 7.02 17.21
CA ILE A 83 -4.43 7.27 18.66
C ILE A 83 -3.37 6.45 19.41
N THR A 84 -3.08 5.22 18.97
CA THR A 84 -2.00 4.41 19.57
C THR A 84 -0.65 5.04 19.35
N LEU A 85 -0.32 5.48 18.12
CA LEU A 85 0.93 6.17 17.84
C LEU A 85 1.03 7.50 18.60
N CYS A 86 -0.06 8.26 18.68
CA CYS A 86 -0.11 9.48 19.49
C CYS A 86 0.21 9.20 20.97
N SER A 87 -0.42 8.16 21.55
CA SER A 87 -0.17 7.73 22.94
C SER A 87 1.28 7.29 23.16
N ILE A 88 1.84 6.47 22.26
CA ILE A 88 3.23 6.01 22.32
C ILE A 88 4.21 7.20 22.31
N ILE A 89 4.00 8.16 21.42
CA ILE A 89 4.84 9.38 21.35
C ILE A 89 4.71 10.19 22.64
N GLY A 90 3.48 10.33 23.18
CA GLY A 90 3.24 11.02 24.45
C GLY A 90 3.99 10.38 25.63
N VAL A 91 3.95 9.05 25.75
CA VAL A 91 4.71 8.30 26.76
C VAL A 91 6.21 8.51 26.58
N PHE A 92 6.70 8.41 25.34
CA PHE A 92 8.12 8.60 25.03
C PHE A 92 8.64 9.99 25.42
N VAL A 93 7.88 11.05 25.13
CA VAL A 93 8.21 12.43 25.52
C VAL A 93 8.18 12.59 27.05
N SER A 94 7.20 12.00 27.72
CA SER A 94 7.09 12.03 29.19
C SER A 94 8.28 11.37 29.87
N SER A 95 8.68 10.16 29.44
CA SER A 95 9.82 9.43 30.00
C SER A 95 11.17 10.12 29.76
N THR A 96 11.30 10.84 28.64
CA THR A 96 12.53 11.59 28.30
C THR A 96 12.69 12.84 29.18
N SER A 97 11.59 13.44 29.64
CA SER A 97 11.60 14.64 30.49
C SER A 97 12.20 14.37 31.88
N THR A 98 12.17 13.12 32.34
CA THR A 98 12.70 12.69 33.65
C THR A 98 14.16 12.20 33.59
N SER A 99 14.69 11.93 32.40
CA SER A 99 16.03 11.36 32.19
C SER A 99 16.82 12.22 31.20
N SER A 100 17.49 13.25 31.72
CA SER A 100 18.15 14.34 30.97
C SER A 100 19.25 13.95 29.97
N ASN A 101 19.50 12.67 29.67
CA ASN A 101 20.72 12.25 28.96
C ASN A 101 20.58 11.19 27.85
N ILE A 102 19.38 10.69 27.51
CA ILE A 102 19.25 9.55 26.57
C ILE A 102 19.06 9.98 25.09
N SER A 103 18.40 11.11 24.82
CA SER A 103 18.08 11.55 23.44
C SER A 103 19.24 12.21 22.67
N SER A 104 20.38 12.51 23.31
CA SER A 104 21.44 13.36 22.71
C SER A 104 22.36 12.64 21.70
N LYS A 105 22.26 11.31 21.59
CA LYS A 105 23.24 10.47 20.88
C LYS A 105 22.70 9.79 19.62
N LEU A 106 21.37 9.68 19.46
CA LEU A 106 20.70 9.02 18.33
C LEU A 106 20.18 9.99 17.26
N VAL A 107 19.96 11.26 17.64
CA VAL A 107 19.36 12.28 16.77
C VAL A 107 20.47 13.04 16.04
N TYR A 108 20.55 12.86 14.72
CA TYR A 108 21.36 13.70 13.84
C TYR A 108 20.58 14.99 13.54
N GLY A 109 21.13 16.16 13.91
CA GLY A 109 20.49 17.47 13.75
C GLY A 109 20.58 18.38 14.98
N ASN A 110 20.02 19.58 14.86
CA ASN A 110 20.05 20.63 15.88
C ASN A 110 19.36 20.18 17.19
N LYS A 111 20.07 20.32 18.31
CA LYS A 111 19.78 19.66 19.59
C LYS A 111 19.01 20.53 20.59
N THR A 112 18.54 21.71 20.18
CA THR A 112 17.80 22.59 21.09
C THR A 112 16.51 21.91 21.59
N ALA A 113 16.27 21.95 22.90
CA ALA A 113 15.10 21.33 23.54
C ALA A 113 13.78 21.77 22.89
N ILE A 114 13.71 23.02 22.45
CA ILE A 114 12.57 23.59 21.72
C ILE A 114 12.33 22.88 20.38
N ILE A 115 13.39 22.63 19.59
CA ILE A 115 13.28 21.96 18.28
C ILE A 115 12.81 20.51 18.47
N SER A 116 13.33 19.81 19.49
CA SER A 116 12.87 18.47 19.85
C SER A 116 11.39 18.45 20.25
N ALA A 117 10.94 19.40 21.07
CA ALA A 117 9.53 19.54 21.45
C ALA A 117 8.64 19.82 20.23
N VAL A 118 9.07 20.69 19.31
CA VAL A 118 8.34 21.00 18.06
C VAL A 118 8.22 19.76 17.17
N LYS A 119 9.27 18.93 17.05
CA LYS A 119 9.25 17.66 16.29
C LYS A 119 8.13 16.74 16.78
N TYR A 120 8.12 16.43 18.08
CA TYR A 120 7.13 15.53 18.66
C TYR A 120 5.72 16.13 18.67
N PHE A 121 5.58 17.42 18.99
CA PHE A 121 4.29 18.11 18.98
C PHE A 121 3.66 18.11 17.59
N THR A 122 4.42 18.45 16.55
CA THR A 122 3.93 18.47 15.16
C THR A 122 3.53 17.07 14.70
N LEU A 123 4.30 16.04 15.08
CA LEU A 123 3.98 14.65 14.78
C LEU A 123 2.69 14.19 15.49
N MET A 124 2.53 14.48 16.79
CA MET A 124 1.31 14.18 17.54
C MET A 124 0.09 14.91 16.98
N LEU A 125 0.23 16.19 16.63
CA LEU A 125 -0.84 16.98 16.02
C LEU A 125 -1.31 16.35 14.70
N CYS A 126 -0.36 15.88 13.88
CA CYS A 126 -0.67 15.20 12.63
C CYS A 126 -1.48 13.91 12.84
N PHE A 127 -1.10 13.09 13.83
CA PHE A 127 -1.88 11.90 14.19
C PHE A 127 -3.24 12.24 14.79
N LEU A 128 -3.34 13.31 15.59
CA LEU A 128 -4.63 13.75 16.15
C LEU A 128 -5.59 14.21 15.06
N VAL A 129 -5.11 14.98 14.08
CA VAL A 129 -5.89 15.37 12.89
C VAL A 129 -6.39 14.13 12.15
N SER A 130 -5.50 13.15 11.93
CA SER A 130 -5.87 11.88 11.31
C SER A 130 -6.95 11.13 12.11
N PHE A 131 -6.80 11.05 13.42
CA PHE A 131 -7.76 10.41 14.32
C PHE A 131 -9.14 11.06 14.22
N VAL A 132 -9.22 12.37 14.40
CA VAL A 132 -10.49 13.12 14.34
C VAL A 132 -11.16 12.94 12.97
N CYS A 133 -10.39 13.04 11.88
CA CYS A 133 -10.93 12.83 10.53
C CYS A 133 -11.49 11.41 10.34
N ASN A 134 -10.79 10.37 10.81
CA ASN A 134 -11.27 9.00 10.70
C ASN A 134 -12.49 8.73 11.60
N VAL A 135 -12.58 9.31 12.79
CA VAL A 135 -13.78 9.24 13.65
C VAL A 135 -14.98 9.91 12.97
N GLN A 136 -14.76 11.08 12.35
CA GLN A 136 -15.82 11.76 11.58
C GLN A 136 -16.28 10.94 10.38
N SER A 137 -15.35 10.30 9.66
CA SER A 137 -15.66 9.36 8.60
C SER A 137 -16.56 8.22 9.07
N ILE A 138 -16.22 7.57 10.20
CA ILE A 138 -17.02 6.49 10.81
C ILE A 138 -18.45 6.96 11.10
N ARG A 139 -18.60 8.15 11.68
CA ARG A 139 -19.92 8.73 11.99
C ARG A 139 -20.77 8.90 10.73
N TYR A 140 -20.22 9.50 9.68
CA TYR A 140 -20.96 9.70 8.43
C TYR A 140 -21.26 8.37 7.72
N TYR A 141 -20.34 7.41 7.72
CA TYR A 141 -20.60 6.08 7.18
C TYR A 141 -21.73 5.36 7.93
N ALA A 142 -21.70 5.37 9.26
CA ALA A 142 -22.77 4.80 10.08
C ALA A 142 -24.12 5.45 9.78
N HIS A 143 -24.16 6.78 9.68
CA HIS A 143 -25.37 7.51 9.32
C HIS A 143 -25.91 7.13 7.94
N VAL A 144 -25.04 7.01 6.93
CA VAL A 144 -25.44 6.55 5.59
C VAL A 144 -25.93 5.12 5.61
N SER A 145 -25.38 4.25 6.48
CA SER A 145 -25.85 2.87 6.63
C SER A 145 -27.33 2.81 6.98
N PHE A 146 -27.77 3.61 7.96
CA PHE A 146 -29.18 3.71 8.30
C PHE A 146 -29.99 4.28 7.15
N LEU A 147 -29.53 5.38 6.54
CA LEU A 147 -30.25 6.04 5.46
C LEU A 147 -30.45 5.13 4.24
N SER A 148 -29.49 4.26 3.95
CA SER A 148 -29.56 3.31 2.83
C SER A 148 -30.56 2.17 3.04
N THR A 149 -30.92 1.86 4.28
CA THR A 149 -31.86 0.77 4.62
C THR A 149 -33.28 1.25 4.90
N LEU A 150 -33.53 2.57 4.94
CA LEU A 150 -34.83 3.12 5.28
C LEU A 150 -35.84 2.93 4.12
N PRO A 151 -36.93 2.16 4.30
CA PRO A 151 -37.93 1.95 3.25
C PRO A 151 -38.65 3.25 2.86
N THR A 152 -38.84 4.17 3.82
CA THR A 152 -39.46 5.50 3.62
C THR A 152 -38.65 6.44 2.72
N SER A 153 -37.43 6.06 2.33
CA SER A 153 -36.59 6.79 1.38
C SER A 153 -36.81 6.35 -0.07
N GLN A 154 -37.52 5.25 -0.31
CA GLN A 154 -37.81 4.73 -1.64
C GLN A 154 -38.56 5.77 -2.48
N GLY A 155 -38.07 6.05 -3.68
CA GLY A 155 -38.62 7.06 -4.60
C GLY A 155 -38.36 8.53 -4.22
N LYS A 156 -37.81 8.83 -3.03
CA LYS A 156 -37.52 10.20 -2.60
C LYS A 156 -36.13 10.64 -3.06
N ARG A 157 -36.08 11.35 -4.20
CA ARG A 157 -34.81 11.85 -4.79
C ARG A 157 -33.98 12.70 -3.83
N GLU A 158 -34.61 13.50 -2.98
CA GLU A 158 -33.91 14.33 -1.98
C GLU A 158 -33.19 13.50 -0.92
N ALA A 159 -33.81 12.40 -0.46
CA ALA A 159 -33.21 11.48 0.51
C ALA A 159 -31.97 10.79 -0.10
N MET A 160 -32.05 10.36 -1.36
CA MET A 160 -30.93 9.78 -2.10
C MET A 160 -29.78 10.79 -2.29
N GLN A 161 -30.09 12.04 -2.63
CA GLN A 161 -29.09 13.10 -2.76
C GLN A 161 -28.42 13.43 -1.42
N TYR A 162 -29.19 13.44 -0.34
CA TYR A 162 -28.65 13.64 1.00
C TYR A 162 -27.74 12.48 1.44
N ALA A 163 -28.14 11.24 1.15
CA ALA A 163 -27.30 10.05 1.37
C ALA A 163 -25.99 10.11 0.58
N ALA A 164 -26.04 10.46 -0.70
CA ALA A 164 -24.87 10.58 -1.55
C ALA A 164 -23.91 11.69 -1.08
N ARG A 165 -24.45 12.86 -0.68
CA ARG A 165 -23.64 13.95 -0.09
C ARG A 165 -22.99 13.53 1.23
N SER A 166 -23.75 12.85 2.09
CA SER A 166 -23.24 12.35 3.37
C SER A 166 -22.15 11.30 3.17
N LEU A 167 -22.32 10.40 2.20
CA LEU A 167 -21.33 9.38 1.85
C LEU A 167 -20.05 10.01 1.29
N ASN A 168 -20.18 11.00 0.40
CA ASN A 168 -19.04 11.73 -0.13
C ASN A 168 -18.29 12.52 0.94
N ARG A 169 -19.00 13.07 1.93
CA ARG A 169 -18.38 13.71 3.10
C ARG A 169 -17.63 12.71 3.97
N ALA A 170 -18.18 11.50 4.18
CA ALA A 170 -17.49 10.42 4.88
C ALA A 170 -16.17 10.07 4.20
N SER A 171 -16.22 9.78 2.88
CA SER A 171 -15.04 9.43 2.09
C SER A 171 -14.03 10.58 2.00
N PHE A 172 -14.49 11.83 2.02
CA PHE A 172 -13.60 13.00 2.08
C PHE A 172 -12.82 13.04 3.39
N PHE A 173 -13.49 12.92 4.54
CA PHE A 173 -12.82 12.89 5.85
C PHE A 173 -11.83 11.72 5.96
N TRP A 174 -12.21 10.53 5.49
CA TRP A 174 -11.30 9.39 5.43
C TRP A 174 -10.06 9.66 4.57
N SER A 175 -10.25 10.25 3.39
CA SER A 175 -9.18 10.62 2.47
C SER A 175 -8.22 11.66 3.06
N VAL A 176 -8.74 12.63 3.82
CA VAL A 176 -7.95 13.62 4.58
C VAL A 176 -7.18 12.95 5.72
N GLY A 177 -7.83 12.09 6.50
CA GLY A 177 -7.16 11.37 7.59
C GLY A 177 -6.02 10.47 7.09
N LEU A 178 -6.24 9.79 5.97
CA LEU A 178 -5.20 8.98 5.31
C LEU A 178 -4.02 9.84 4.82
N ARG A 179 -4.26 11.04 4.29
CA ARG A 179 -3.20 11.98 3.88
C ARG A 179 -2.44 12.56 5.06
N ALA A 180 -3.13 12.87 6.16
CA ALA A 180 -2.48 13.24 7.41
C ALA A 180 -1.57 12.11 7.92
N PHE A 181 -1.99 10.84 7.80
CA PHE A 181 -1.08 9.72 8.03
C PHE A 181 0.15 9.76 7.13
N TYR A 182 -0.01 9.96 5.82
CA TYR A 182 1.13 10.04 4.92
C TYR A 182 2.11 11.17 5.26
N PHE A 183 1.58 12.31 5.71
CA PHE A 183 2.39 13.44 6.16
C PHE A 183 3.15 13.16 7.47
N SER A 184 2.63 12.29 8.32
CA SER A 184 3.31 11.90 9.56
C SER A 184 4.61 11.11 9.34
N PHE A 185 4.80 10.45 8.20
CA PHE A 185 6.01 9.65 7.96
C PHE A 185 7.28 10.47 7.75
N PRO A 186 7.31 11.51 6.89
CA PRO A 186 8.45 12.42 6.86
C PRO A 186 8.76 13.03 8.24
N LEU A 187 7.72 13.44 8.98
CA LEU A 187 7.88 13.99 10.33
C LEU A 187 8.45 12.96 11.32
N PHE A 188 8.08 11.70 11.20
CA PHE A 188 8.67 10.62 11.99
C PHE A 188 10.15 10.42 11.64
N LEU A 189 10.51 10.44 10.36
CA LEU A 189 11.90 10.34 9.93
C LEU A 189 12.75 11.56 10.30
N TRP A 190 12.12 12.71 10.54
CA TRP A 190 12.79 13.91 11.06
C TRP A 190 13.35 13.73 12.48
N ILE A 191 12.85 12.74 13.23
CA ILE A 191 13.45 12.35 14.52
C ILE A 191 14.86 11.79 14.31
N PHE A 192 15.12 11.11 13.19
CA PHE A 192 16.43 10.56 12.85
C PHE A 192 17.33 11.57 12.11
N GLY A 193 16.74 12.56 11.44
CA GLY A 193 17.45 13.73 10.92
C GLY A 193 16.77 14.42 9.72
N PRO A 194 17.30 15.56 9.26
CA PRO A 194 16.74 16.30 8.12
C PRO A 194 16.86 15.55 6.79
N ILE A 195 17.97 14.83 6.57
CA ILE A 195 18.23 14.13 5.30
C ILE A 195 17.19 13.02 5.05
N PRO A 196 16.93 12.07 5.99
CA PRO A 196 15.87 11.07 5.82
C PRO A 196 14.48 11.69 5.65
N MET A 197 14.18 12.78 6.36
CA MET A 197 12.91 13.51 6.24
C MET A 197 12.72 14.05 4.81
N PHE A 198 13.74 14.71 4.25
CA PHE A 198 13.65 15.30 2.92
C PHE A 198 13.49 14.25 1.83
N VAL A 199 14.33 13.20 1.86
CA VAL A 199 14.22 12.08 0.92
C VAL A 199 12.84 11.45 1.00
N CYS A 200 12.32 11.21 2.21
CA CYS A 200 10.97 10.70 2.39
C CYS A 200 9.90 11.66 1.85
N SER A 201 10.05 12.97 2.02
CA SER A 201 9.12 13.98 1.49
C SER A 201 9.06 13.95 -0.04
N CYS A 202 10.22 13.83 -0.70
CA CYS A 202 10.29 13.67 -2.16
C CYS A 202 9.62 12.36 -2.61
N VAL A 203 9.99 11.23 -2.00
CA VAL A 203 9.41 9.92 -2.33
C VAL A 203 7.91 9.91 -2.09
N MET A 204 7.43 10.45 -0.95
CA MET A 204 6.02 10.50 -0.61
C MET A 204 5.24 11.36 -1.60
N THR A 205 5.79 12.49 -2.04
CA THR A 205 5.15 13.35 -3.04
C THR A 205 5.04 12.66 -4.39
N VAL A 206 6.10 11.97 -4.83
CA VAL A 206 6.07 11.17 -6.06
C VAL A 206 5.02 10.06 -5.96
N VAL A 207 5.01 9.33 -4.84
CA VAL A 207 4.01 8.28 -4.56
C VAL A 207 2.60 8.88 -4.59
N LEU A 208 2.33 9.96 -3.85
CA LEU A 208 1.01 10.62 -3.84
C LEU A 208 0.60 11.10 -5.23
N TYR A 209 1.52 11.72 -5.98
CA TYR A 209 1.27 12.15 -7.35
C TYR A 209 0.86 11.00 -8.24
N PHE A 210 1.57 9.86 -8.21
CA PHE A 210 1.14 8.67 -8.94
C PHE A 210 -0.20 8.17 -8.42
N LEU A 211 -0.41 8.12 -7.12
CA LEU A 211 -1.66 7.65 -6.55
C LEU A 211 -2.88 8.47 -6.99
N ASP A 212 -2.70 9.78 -7.17
CA ASP A 212 -3.75 10.72 -7.57
C ASP A 212 -3.86 10.89 -9.11
N THR A 213 -2.77 10.67 -9.86
CA THR A 213 -2.66 10.94 -11.32
C THR A 213 -2.66 9.68 -12.22
N THR A 214 -2.35 8.47 -11.71
CA THR A 214 -2.14 7.25 -12.53
C THR A 214 -3.43 6.67 -13.16
N THR A 215 -4.45 7.49 -13.38
CA THR A 215 -5.65 7.16 -14.15
C THR A 215 -5.57 7.70 -15.59
N SER A 216 -4.83 8.79 -15.85
CA SER A 216 -4.67 9.33 -17.22
C SER A 216 -3.54 8.64 -18.01
N PHE A 217 -2.37 8.44 -17.40
CA PHE A 217 -1.21 7.82 -18.06
C PHE A 217 -1.44 6.34 -18.38
N THR A 218 -2.18 5.60 -17.54
CA THR A 218 -2.48 4.17 -17.81
C THR A 218 -3.46 4.00 -18.96
N ARG A 219 -4.38 4.96 -19.15
CA ARG A 219 -5.31 4.99 -20.29
C ARG A 219 -4.58 5.25 -21.62
N GLN A 220 -3.55 6.11 -21.62
CA GLN A 220 -2.71 6.34 -22.80
C GLN A 220 -1.69 5.22 -23.05
N LEU A 221 -1.13 4.60 -22.00
CA LEU A 221 -0.16 3.51 -22.18
C LEU A 221 -0.82 2.21 -22.67
N HIS A 222 -2.09 1.96 -22.32
CA HIS A 222 -2.82 0.78 -22.80
C HIS A 222 -3.26 0.88 -24.27
N CYS A 223 -3.46 2.09 -24.81
CA CYS A 223 -3.64 2.27 -26.27
C CYS A 223 -2.33 2.03 -27.05
N HIS A 224 -1.17 2.16 -26.40
CA HIS A 224 0.14 1.99 -27.05
C HIS A 224 0.76 0.60 -26.85
N SER A 225 0.21 -0.24 -25.96
CA SER A 225 0.69 -1.61 -25.71
C SER A 225 -0.06 -2.70 -26.49
N LEU A 226 -1.11 -2.35 -27.23
CA LEU A 226 -1.84 -3.26 -28.13
C LEU A 226 -1.30 -3.23 -29.58
N GLN A 227 -0.21 -2.49 -29.84
CA GLN A 227 0.34 -2.30 -31.19
C GLN A 227 1.81 -2.72 -31.30
N ARG A 228 2.24 -3.68 -30.46
CA ARG A 228 3.62 -4.18 -30.51
C ARG A 228 3.72 -5.68 -30.25
N ASP A 229 2.96 -6.44 -31.02
CA ASP A 229 3.29 -7.84 -31.31
C ASP A 229 3.53 -7.95 -32.81
N THR A 230 4.79 -7.75 -33.22
CA THR A 230 5.38 -8.46 -34.37
C THR A 230 6.90 -8.29 -34.39
N ASN A 231 7.58 -9.45 -34.35
CA ASN A 231 8.91 -9.76 -34.88
C ASN A 231 10.14 -9.75 -33.94
N ALA A 232 10.75 -10.95 -33.88
CA ALA A 232 12.16 -11.36 -33.63
C ALA A 232 12.24 -12.38 -32.47
N VAL A 233 12.32 -13.70 -32.67
CA VAL A 233 13.38 -14.58 -33.26
C VAL A 233 14.71 -14.56 -32.48
N ASP A 234 14.95 -15.63 -31.71
CA ASP A 234 16.24 -16.06 -31.12
C ASP A 234 16.99 -16.99 -32.11
N PRO A 235 18.34 -17.17 -32.00
CA PRO A 235 18.89 -18.24 -31.15
C PRO A 235 20.23 -17.93 -30.39
N ASP A 236 20.44 -18.74 -29.33
CA ASP A 236 21.59 -18.98 -28.41
C ASP A 236 22.90 -19.52 -29.07
N PRO A 237 23.98 -19.94 -28.35
CA PRO A 237 24.75 -19.33 -27.24
C PRO A 237 26.30 -19.47 -27.43
N SER A 238 27.14 -18.89 -26.55
CA SER A 238 28.52 -19.40 -26.34
C SER A 238 29.14 -19.03 -24.98
N ILE A 239 29.78 -20.04 -24.39
CA ILE A 239 30.47 -20.14 -23.10
C ILE A 239 31.88 -19.52 -23.17
N ASN A 240 32.40 -18.95 -22.07
CA ASN A 240 33.81 -19.15 -21.66
C ASN A 240 34.13 -18.84 -20.19
N ASN A 241 35.02 -19.68 -19.65
CA ASN A 241 35.54 -19.79 -18.28
C ASN A 241 36.70 -18.83 -17.94
N SER A 242 36.96 -18.66 -16.63
CA SER A 242 38.25 -18.46 -15.92
C SER A 242 38.05 -17.52 -14.71
N SER A 243 38.65 -17.63 -13.53
CA SER A 243 39.56 -18.60 -12.89
C SER A 243 39.41 -18.45 -11.37
N ILE A 244 39.69 -19.53 -10.65
CA ILE A 244 39.74 -19.60 -9.19
C ILE A 244 40.93 -18.79 -8.67
N HIS A 245 40.69 -17.96 -7.65
CA HIS A 245 41.74 -17.57 -6.69
C HIS A 245 41.23 -17.84 -5.27
N ASN A 246 41.87 -18.79 -4.60
CA ASN A 246 41.74 -18.98 -3.16
C ASN A 246 42.45 -17.84 -2.44
N ILE A 247 41.76 -17.21 -1.50
CA ILE A 247 42.38 -16.40 -0.44
C ILE A 247 41.81 -16.90 0.89
N ASN A 248 42.71 -17.45 1.69
CA ASN A 248 42.49 -17.90 3.05
C ASN A 248 42.91 -16.76 3.98
N ILE A 249 41.98 -16.11 4.70
CA ILE A 249 42.31 -15.18 5.78
C ILE A 249 41.27 -15.27 6.91
N ASP A 250 41.81 -15.40 8.12
CA ASP A 250 41.15 -15.50 9.42
C ASP A 250 40.24 -14.33 9.81
N VAL A 251 39.24 -14.66 10.63
CA VAL A 251 38.14 -13.84 11.13
C VAL A 251 38.60 -12.78 12.14
N PRO A 252 38.22 -11.50 11.95
CA PRO A 252 37.08 -10.95 12.70
C PRO A 252 36.26 -9.88 11.92
N SER A 253 35.80 -10.18 10.70
CA SER A 253 35.06 -9.24 9.83
C SER A 253 33.86 -9.86 9.08
N LEU A 254 33.15 -10.80 9.72
CA LEU A 254 32.05 -11.54 9.10
C LEU A 254 30.81 -10.68 8.82
N ASP A 255 30.52 -9.68 9.66
CA ASP A 255 29.35 -8.80 9.51
C ASP A 255 29.44 -7.89 8.27
N TYR A 256 30.64 -7.47 7.86
CA TYR A 256 30.82 -6.58 6.69
C TYR A 256 30.67 -7.30 5.34
N VAL A 257 30.89 -8.61 5.28
CA VAL A 257 30.74 -9.39 4.03
C VAL A 257 29.40 -10.09 3.98
N LEU A 258 28.97 -10.68 5.09
CA LEU A 258 27.82 -11.57 5.11
C LEU A 258 26.48 -10.82 5.09
N VAL A 259 26.43 -9.61 5.65
CA VAL A 259 25.23 -8.75 5.61
C VAL A 259 24.97 -8.22 4.19
N PRO A 260 25.96 -7.62 3.47
CA PRO A 260 25.77 -7.27 2.07
C PRO A 260 25.46 -8.48 1.20
N CYS A 261 26.10 -9.64 1.42
CA CYS A 261 25.78 -10.86 0.68
C CYS A 261 24.32 -11.31 0.91
N GLY A 262 23.82 -11.30 2.15
CA GLY A 262 22.42 -11.63 2.45
C GLY A 262 21.42 -10.66 1.81
N LEU A 263 21.71 -9.35 1.87
CA LEU A 263 20.90 -8.32 1.21
C LEU A 263 20.96 -8.43 -0.31
N LEU A 264 22.13 -8.77 -0.87
CA LEU A 264 22.35 -8.95 -2.30
C LEU A 264 21.59 -10.18 -2.82
N VAL A 265 21.58 -11.30 -2.08
CA VAL A 265 20.79 -12.48 -2.41
C VAL A 265 19.29 -12.15 -2.51
N LEU A 266 18.76 -11.38 -1.54
CA LEU A 266 17.38 -10.92 -1.56
C LEU A 266 17.12 -9.92 -2.70
N GLY A 267 18.05 -8.99 -2.94
CA GLY A 267 17.98 -7.99 -3.99
C GLY A 267 18.00 -8.60 -5.39
N VAL A 268 18.93 -9.53 -5.65
CA VAL A 268 19.03 -10.27 -6.91
C VAL A 268 17.78 -11.12 -7.14
N TYR A 269 17.26 -11.79 -6.12
CA TYR A 269 16.01 -12.54 -6.23
C TYR A 269 14.84 -11.63 -6.63
N HIS A 270 14.65 -10.49 -5.96
CA HIS A 270 13.57 -9.56 -6.30
C HIS A 270 13.76 -8.91 -7.69
N PHE A 271 14.99 -8.63 -8.10
CA PHE A 271 15.31 -8.10 -9.43
C PHE A 271 15.04 -9.15 -10.52
N TRP A 272 15.52 -10.38 -10.33
CA TRP A 272 15.23 -11.51 -11.19
C TRP A 272 13.72 -11.76 -11.30
N LEU A 273 13.01 -11.77 -10.17
CA LEU A 273 11.57 -11.94 -10.12
C LEU A 273 10.85 -10.83 -10.90
N LEU A 274 11.29 -9.58 -10.78
CA LEU A 274 10.72 -8.45 -11.50
C LEU A 274 10.93 -8.57 -13.02
N ILE A 275 12.13 -8.97 -13.46
CA ILE A 275 12.41 -9.26 -14.87
C ILE A 275 11.55 -10.44 -15.34
N ALA A 276 11.49 -11.51 -14.57
CA ALA A 276 10.81 -12.74 -14.94
C ALA A 276 9.29 -12.55 -15.00
N ILE A 277 8.69 -11.77 -14.10
CA ILE A 277 7.28 -11.36 -14.18
C ILE A 277 7.02 -10.53 -15.44
N ARG A 278 7.94 -9.64 -15.82
CA ARG A 278 7.80 -8.83 -17.04
C ARG A 278 7.93 -9.65 -18.33
N ARG A 279 8.84 -10.61 -18.37
CA ARG A 279 9.06 -11.46 -19.55
C ARG A 279 8.01 -12.57 -19.69
N HIS A 280 7.62 -13.21 -18.58
CA HIS A 280 6.71 -14.36 -18.59
C HIS A 280 5.65 -14.28 -17.49
N PRO A 281 4.65 -13.39 -17.61
CA PRO A 281 3.65 -13.17 -16.56
C PRO A 281 2.85 -14.44 -16.20
N ARG A 282 2.65 -15.35 -17.16
CA ARG A 282 1.89 -16.60 -16.95
C ARG A 282 2.64 -17.69 -16.17
N ARG A 283 3.96 -17.55 -15.98
CA ARG A 283 4.77 -18.53 -15.22
C ARG A 283 4.73 -18.29 -13.71
N PHE A 284 4.31 -17.09 -13.29
CA PHE A 284 4.31 -16.66 -11.89
C PHE A 284 2.89 -16.51 -11.35
N VAL A 285 2.70 -16.90 -10.08
CA VAL A 285 1.42 -16.85 -9.37
C VAL A 285 0.84 -15.42 -9.40
N ILE A 286 1.68 -14.40 -9.32
CA ILE A 286 1.23 -13.00 -9.31
C ILE A 286 0.55 -12.57 -10.63
N GLY A 287 1.05 -13.09 -11.76
CA GLY A 287 0.47 -12.81 -13.08
C GLY A 287 -0.77 -13.66 -13.34
N LEU A 288 -0.75 -14.93 -12.91
CA LEU A 288 -1.92 -15.80 -12.97
C LEU A 288 -3.09 -15.21 -12.17
N ASN A 289 -2.85 -14.85 -10.91
CA ASN A 289 -3.86 -14.24 -10.05
C ASN A 289 -4.34 -12.88 -10.59
N ARG A 290 -3.51 -12.13 -11.32
CA ARG A 290 -3.93 -10.89 -11.99
C ARG A 290 -5.00 -11.16 -13.04
N MET A 291 -4.81 -12.21 -13.84
CA MET A 291 -5.79 -12.64 -14.85
C MET A 291 -7.04 -13.21 -14.19
N SER A 292 -6.90 -14.08 -13.18
CA SER A 292 -8.04 -14.66 -12.46
C SER A 292 -8.90 -13.59 -11.78
N ARG A 293 -8.29 -12.58 -11.14
CA ARG A 293 -9.03 -11.45 -10.54
C ARG A 293 -9.74 -10.60 -11.60
N HIS A 294 -9.12 -10.38 -12.76
CA HIS A 294 -9.76 -9.63 -13.83
C HIS A 294 -11.02 -10.36 -14.34
N ARG A 295 -10.93 -11.66 -14.62
CA ARG A 295 -12.10 -12.48 -14.99
C ARG A 295 -13.15 -12.54 -13.88
N TRP A 296 -12.71 -12.66 -12.63
CA TRP A 296 -13.59 -12.63 -11.47
C TRP A 296 -14.38 -11.32 -11.39
N VAL A 297 -13.74 -10.16 -11.59
CA VAL A 297 -14.45 -8.87 -11.62
C VAL A 297 -15.49 -8.84 -12.73
N TYR A 298 -15.14 -9.29 -13.93
CA TYR A 298 -16.08 -9.35 -15.06
C TYR A 298 -17.31 -10.20 -14.70
N HIS A 299 -17.11 -11.39 -14.13
CA HIS A 299 -18.19 -12.29 -13.71
C HIS A 299 -19.01 -11.76 -12.51
N MET A 300 -18.37 -11.07 -11.57
CA MET A 300 -19.09 -10.46 -10.44
C MET A 300 -19.93 -9.26 -10.88
N MET A 301 -19.52 -8.55 -11.92
CA MET A 301 -20.24 -7.38 -12.46
C MET A 301 -21.27 -7.74 -13.53
N SER A 302 -21.25 -8.97 -14.07
CA SER A 302 -22.23 -9.41 -15.07
C SER A 302 -23.61 -9.66 -14.46
N ASP A 303 -23.69 -10.08 -13.20
CA ASP A 303 -24.96 -10.25 -12.48
C ASP A 303 -24.97 -9.48 -11.16
N SER A 304 -25.96 -8.60 -11.01
CA SER A 304 -26.24 -7.85 -9.78
C SER A 304 -26.38 -8.74 -8.52
N LYS A 305 -26.79 -10.01 -8.66
CA LYS A 305 -26.92 -10.94 -7.53
C LYS A 305 -25.58 -11.30 -6.89
N ASN A 306 -24.50 -11.21 -7.64
CA ASN A 306 -23.15 -11.53 -7.18
C ASN A 306 -22.54 -10.46 -6.27
N GLY A 307 -23.18 -9.28 -6.15
CA GLY A 307 -22.66 -8.15 -5.40
C GLY A 307 -22.33 -8.47 -3.94
N ILE A 308 -23.18 -9.24 -3.25
CA ILE A 308 -22.97 -9.62 -1.84
C ILE A 308 -21.72 -10.48 -1.69
N LEU A 309 -21.57 -11.49 -2.57
CA LEU A 309 -20.40 -12.37 -2.57
C LEU A 309 -19.12 -11.56 -2.82
N ALA A 310 -19.14 -10.66 -3.81
CA ALA A 310 -18.02 -9.79 -4.13
C ALA A 310 -17.58 -8.94 -2.93
N ILE A 311 -18.52 -8.33 -2.21
CA ILE A 311 -18.25 -7.53 -1.02
C ILE A 311 -17.68 -8.36 0.12
N GLN A 312 -18.16 -9.58 0.32
CA GLN A 312 -17.65 -10.47 1.36
C GLN A 312 -16.22 -10.92 1.06
N THR A 313 -15.90 -11.25 -0.19
CA THR A 313 -14.52 -11.55 -0.59
C THR A 313 -13.59 -10.35 -0.38
N LEU A 314 -14.02 -9.15 -0.79
CA LEU A 314 -13.25 -7.91 -0.56
C LEU A 314 -13.07 -7.62 0.94
N ARG A 315 -14.08 -7.90 1.76
CA ARG A 315 -14.01 -7.76 3.22
C ARG A 315 -12.97 -8.68 3.84
N ASN A 316 -12.88 -9.94 3.40
CA ASN A 316 -11.89 -10.88 3.91
C ASN A 316 -10.47 -10.41 3.56
N ASN A 317 -10.26 -9.94 2.33
CA ASN A 317 -8.98 -9.37 1.91
C ASN A 317 -8.63 -8.07 2.66
N LEU A 318 -9.63 -7.24 2.94
CA LEU A 318 -9.49 -6.04 3.77
C LEU A 318 -9.08 -6.40 5.20
N MET A 319 -9.73 -7.40 5.80
CA MET A 319 -9.41 -7.89 7.14
C MET A 319 -7.96 -8.39 7.21
N ALA A 320 -7.52 -9.20 6.24
CA ALA A 320 -6.14 -9.66 6.18
C ALA A 320 -5.14 -8.49 6.07
N SER A 321 -5.44 -7.47 5.25
CA SER A 321 -4.66 -6.24 5.11
C SER A 321 -4.60 -5.43 6.41
N THR A 322 -5.73 -5.34 7.12
CA THR A 322 -5.80 -4.62 8.40
C THR A 322 -4.97 -5.32 9.48
N LEU A 323 -5.03 -6.66 9.54
CA LEU A 323 -4.25 -7.45 10.49
C LEU A 323 -2.75 -7.30 10.23
N LEU A 324 -2.31 -7.37 8.98
CA LEU A 324 -0.89 -7.24 8.66
C LEU A 324 -0.37 -5.82 8.95
N ALA A 325 -1.20 -4.80 8.68
CA ALA A 325 -0.90 -3.42 9.05
C ALA A 325 -0.78 -3.23 10.57
N THR A 326 -1.71 -3.78 11.37
CA THR A 326 -1.63 -3.67 12.84
C THR A 326 -0.38 -4.34 13.37
N ILE A 327 -0.06 -5.55 12.92
CA ILE A 327 1.14 -6.28 13.34
C ILE A 327 2.41 -5.50 12.98
N ALA A 328 2.49 -4.92 11.78
CA ALA A 328 3.66 -4.15 11.36
C ALA A 328 3.89 -2.92 12.27
N ILE A 329 2.83 -2.17 12.60
CA ILE A 329 2.97 -0.98 13.45
C ILE A 329 3.24 -1.35 14.92
N THR A 330 2.64 -2.42 15.45
CA THR A 330 2.88 -2.85 16.84
C THR A 330 4.28 -3.40 17.03
N LEU A 331 4.79 -4.20 16.08
CA LEU A 331 6.18 -4.67 16.09
C LEU A 331 7.16 -3.51 15.97
N SER A 332 6.89 -2.55 15.08
CA SER A 332 7.66 -1.31 14.95
C SER A 332 7.75 -0.56 16.29
N SER A 333 6.61 -0.41 16.99
CA SER A 333 6.57 0.25 18.30
C SER A 333 7.31 -0.55 19.38
N LEU A 334 7.15 -1.87 19.40
CA LEU A 334 7.78 -2.74 20.39
C LEU A 334 9.31 -2.69 20.28
N ILE A 335 9.83 -2.76 19.06
CA ILE A 335 11.27 -2.68 18.79
C ILE A 335 11.80 -1.31 19.24
N SER A 336 11.09 -0.22 18.92
CA SER A 336 11.48 1.12 19.37
C SER A 336 11.53 1.24 20.91
N ALA A 337 10.59 0.64 21.63
CA ALA A 337 10.56 0.67 23.08
C ALA A 337 11.71 -0.14 23.71
N VAL A 338 12.01 -1.33 23.17
CA VAL A 338 13.14 -2.16 23.62
C VAL A 338 14.45 -1.42 23.42
N VAL A 339 14.67 -0.81 22.25
CA VAL A 339 15.88 -0.05 21.94
C VAL A 339 16.08 1.12 22.92
N SER A 340 14.99 1.84 23.24
CA SER A 340 15.04 2.95 24.19
C SER A 340 15.43 2.53 25.60
N ASN A 341 15.09 1.32 26.02
CA ASN A 341 15.39 0.80 27.37
C ASN A 341 16.77 0.14 27.46
N SER A 342 17.28 -0.42 26.35
CA SER A 342 18.58 -1.12 26.32
C SER A 342 19.79 -0.20 26.16
N SER A 343 19.61 1.06 25.75
CA SER A 343 20.72 2.00 25.57
C SER A 343 21.22 2.55 26.91
N SER A 344 22.21 1.89 27.53
CA SER A 344 23.01 2.50 28.60
C SER A 344 23.90 3.63 28.03
N PRO A 345 24.15 4.72 28.78
CA PRO A 345 24.98 5.83 28.34
C PRO A 345 26.47 5.46 28.40
N THR A 346 26.93 4.58 27.52
CA THR A 346 28.36 4.28 27.34
C THR A 346 28.90 5.02 26.12
N LYS A 347 30.21 5.31 26.08
CA LYS A 347 30.90 6.10 25.04
C LYS A 347 30.59 5.63 23.60
N PRO A 348 30.65 6.50 22.57
CA PRO A 348 30.42 6.07 21.18
C PRO A 348 31.45 5.00 20.78
N SER A 349 30.98 3.77 20.65
CA SER A 349 31.73 2.65 20.08
C SER A 349 31.18 2.34 18.69
N VAL A 350 32.03 1.80 17.80
CA VAL A 350 31.62 1.33 16.46
C VAL A 350 30.45 0.35 16.57
N THR A 351 30.44 -0.50 17.60
CA THR A 351 29.37 -1.45 17.92
C THR A 351 28.02 -0.75 18.17
N GLY A 352 28.01 0.41 18.85
CA GLY A 352 26.77 1.16 19.10
C GLY A 352 26.10 1.68 17.82
N TYR A 353 26.89 2.21 16.88
CA TYR A 353 26.37 2.65 15.58
C TYR A 353 25.80 1.50 14.75
N ILE A 354 26.46 0.33 14.79
CA ILE A 354 25.98 -0.88 14.12
C ILE A 354 24.62 -1.29 14.69
N HIS A 355 24.45 -1.35 16.02
CA HIS A 355 23.16 -1.68 16.63
C HIS A 355 22.05 -0.68 16.23
N THR A 356 22.32 0.63 16.31
CA THR A 356 21.39 1.65 15.84
C THR A 356 20.96 1.44 14.39
N PHE A 357 21.91 1.14 13.51
CA PHE A 357 21.63 0.90 12.09
C PHE A 357 20.79 -0.36 11.87
N LYS A 358 21.04 -1.44 12.62
CA LYS A 358 20.22 -2.67 12.60
C LYS A 358 18.75 -2.35 12.92
N TYR A 359 18.50 -1.62 14.02
CA TYR A 359 17.14 -1.26 14.44
C TYR A 359 16.46 -0.31 13.47
N PHE A 360 17.20 0.68 12.95
CA PHE A 360 16.67 1.61 11.95
C PHE A 360 16.25 0.87 10.65
N SER A 361 17.05 -0.09 10.19
CA SER A 361 16.71 -0.91 9.01
C SER A 361 15.42 -1.71 9.21
N ILE A 362 15.26 -2.36 10.37
CA ILE A 362 14.03 -3.11 10.71
C ILE A 362 12.82 -2.18 10.77
N LEU A 363 12.97 -1.01 11.39
CA LEU A 363 11.94 0.01 11.51
C LEU A 363 11.45 0.48 10.14
N VAL A 364 12.37 0.82 9.23
CA VAL A 364 12.05 1.24 7.86
C VAL A 364 11.30 0.12 7.11
N CYS A 365 11.70 -1.13 7.32
CA CYS A 365 11.04 -2.29 6.71
C CYS A 365 9.59 -2.47 7.18
N PHE A 366 9.34 -2.43 8.50
CA PHE A 366 7.97 -2.51 9.04
C PHE A 366 7.12 -1.31 8.65
N LEU A 367 7.73 -0.11 8.56
CA LEU A 367 7.05 1.08 8.09
C LEU A 367 6.62 0.94 6.62
N ALA A 368 7.49 0.41 5.76
CA ALA A 368 7.18 0.13 4.37
C ALA A 368 6.06 -0.93 4.25
N ALA A 369 6.09 -1.99 5.06
CA ALA A 369 5.04 -2.98 5.12
C ALA A 369 3.69 -2.36 5.53
N PHE A 370 3.68 -1.55 6.59
CA PHE A 370 2.49 -0.83 7.05
C PHE A 370 1.91 0.06 5.95
N LEU A 371 2.76 0.87 5.30
CA LEU A 371 2.37 1.75 4.19
C LEU A 371 1.73 0.98 3.03
N CYS A 372 2.34 -0.12 2.61
CA CYS A 372 1.80 -0.95 1.53
C CYS A 372 0.43 -1.53 1.89
N ASN A 373 0.25 -2.01 3.12
CA ASN A 373 -1.03 -2.53 3.57
C ASN A 373 -2.09 -1.43 3.72
N MET A 374 -1.73 -0.23 4.17
CA MET A 374 -2.64 0.92 4.14
C MET A 374 -3.11 1.24 2.72
N GLN A 375 -2.21 1.18 1.73
CA GLN A 375 -2.59 1.40 0.33
C GLN A 375 -3.53 0.34 -0.19
N CYS A 376 -3.26 -0.94 0.14
CA CYS A 376 -4.15 -2.05 -0.17
C CYS A 376 -5.57 -1.80 0.38
N ILE A 377 -5.67 -1.43 1.66
CA ILE A 377 -6.93 -1.11 2.34
C ILE A 377 -7.69 -0.02 1.59
N ARG A 378 -6.99 1.04 1.15
CA ARG A 378 -7.61 2.11 0.38
C ARG A 378 -8.20 1.62 -0.94
N TYR A 379 -7.46 0.79 -1.68
CA TYR A 379 -7.95 0.25 -2.96
C TYR A 379 -9.15 -0.68 -2.76
N TYR A 380 -9.12 -1.60 -1.80
CA TYR A 380 -10.25 -2.49 -1.54
C TYR A 380 -11.49 -1.75 -1.03
N ALA A 381 -11.31 -0.70 -0.21
CA ALA A 381 -12.40 0.18 0.21
C ALA A 381 -13.07 0.88 -0.98
N HIS A 382 -12.28 1.40 -1.93
CA HIS A 382 -12.82 1.99 -3.16
C HIS A 382 -13.49 0.97 -4.08
N VAL A 383 -12.84 -0.17 -4.32
CA VAL A 383 -13.39 -1.24 -5.18
C VAL A 383 -14.72 -1.77 -4.63
N SER A 384 -14.89 -1.81 -3.31
CA SER A 384 -16.16 -2.21 -2.68
C SER A 384 -17.35 -1.36 -3.16
N PHE A 385 -17.16 -0.05 -3.38
CA PHE A 385 -18.20 0.78 -3.99
C PHE A 385 -18.30 0.58 -5.50
N LEU A 386 -17.15 0.52 -6.18
CA LEU A 386 -17.11 0.50 -7.65
C LEU A 386 -17.72 -0.77 -8.25
N ILE A 387 -17.48 -1.93 -7.64
CA ILE A 387 -17.92 -3.23 -8.18
C ILE A 387 -19.45 -3.39 -8.21
N ASN A 388 -20.17 -2.59 -7.44
CA ASN A 388 -21.63 -2.60 -7.35
C ASN A 388 -22.29 -1.34 -7.92
N ALA A 389 -21.51 -0.39 -8.44
CA ALA A 389 -22.08 0.77 -9.10
C ALA A 389 -22.52 0.35 -10.51
N PRO A 390 -23.75 0.72 -10.95
CA PRO A 390 -24.21 0.37 -12.28
C PRO A 390 -23.31 1.04 -13.32
N PRO A 391 -22.74 0.29 -14.28
CA PRO A 391 -22.03 0.89 -15.40
C PRO A 391 -23.04 1.67 -16.26
N LEU A 392 -22.58 2.78 -16.85
CA LEU A 392 -23.29 3.41 -17.95
C LEU A 392 -23.25 2.45 -19.16
N ASP A 393 -24.34 2.35 -19.92
CA ASP A 393 -24.40 1.42 -21.05
C ASP A 393 -23.35 1.74 -22.13
N GLU A 394 -23.00 3.01 -22.28
CA GLU A 394 -21.80 3.43 -23.01
C GLU A 394 -20.55 3.29 -22.10
N GLY A 395 -19.61 2.44 -22.50
CA GLY A 395 -18.34 2.27 -21.79
C GLY A 395 -18.36 1.27 -20.62
N ARG A 396 -19.35 0.36 -20.59
CA ARG A 396 -19.42 -0.72 -19.60
C ARG A 396 -18.12 -1.51 -19.46
N ASP A 397 -17.52 -1.90 -20.58
CA ASP A 397 -16.27 -2.67 -20.59
C ASP A 397 -15.08 -1.86 -20.07
N GLU A 398 -15.01 -0.57 -20.40
CA GLU A 398 -13.98 0.34 -19.86
C GLU A 398 -14.14 0.52 -18.34
N TYR A 399 -15.38 0.58 -17.85
CA TYR A 399 -15.66 0.66 -16.42
C TYR A 399 -15.27 -0.64 -15.68
N ILE A 400 -15.65 -1.80 -16.22
CA ILE A 400 -15.27 -3.10 -15.64
C ILE A 400 -13.74 -3.24 -15.62
N GLU A 401 -13.07 -2.85 -16.70
CA GLU A 401 -11.61 -2.85 -16.78
C GLU A 401 -11.00 -1.92 -15.73
N TYR A 402 -11.56 -0.72 -15.53
CA TYR A 402 -11.14 0.20 -14.48
C TYR A 402 -11.26 -0.44 -13.07
N VAL A 403 -12.37 -1.11 -12.77
CA VAL A 403 -12.57 -1.81 -11.48
C VAL A 403 -11.55 -2.93 -11.31
N ALA A 404 -11.33 -3.75 -12.35
CA ALA A 404 -10.37 -4.84 -12.34
C ALA A 404 -8.93 -4.33 -12.14
N GLN A 405 -8.56 -3.22 -12.77
CA GLN A 405 -7.26 -2.58 -12.58
C GLN A 405 -7.08 -2.05 -11.16
N LYS A 406 -8.11 -1.41 -10.57
CA LYS A 406 -8.04 -0.92 -9.18
C LYS A 406 -7.92 -2.08 -8.19
N LEU A 407 -8.63 -3.18 -8.40
CA LEU A 407 -8.51 -4.40 -7.59
C LEU A 407 -7.10 -4.99 -7.70
N ASN A 408 -6.57 -5.08 -8.92
CA ASN A 408 -5.22 -5.60 -9.17
C ASN A 408 -4.13 -4.72 -8.55
N ARG A 409 -4.27 -3.39 -8.57
CA ARG A 409 -3.35 -2.49 -7.85
C ARG A 409 -3.40 -2.69 -6.35
N GLY A 410 -4.60 -2.81 -5.77
CA GLY A 410 -4.76 -3.13 -4.35
C GLY A 410 -4.06 -4.44 -3.97
N SER A 411 -4.28 -5.48 -4.77
CA SER A 411 -3.64 -6.77 -4.55
C SER A 411 -2.11 -6.74 -4.75
N LEU A 412 -1.59 -5.89 -5.64
CA LEU A 412 -0.15 -5.68 -5.77
C LEU A 412 0.45 -5.02 -4.52
N PHE A 413 -0.23 -4.03 -3.94
CA PHE A 413 0.18 -3.44 -2.66
C PHE A 413 0.09 -4.44 -1.50
N TRP A 414 -0.90 -5.32 -1.49
CA TRP A 414 -0.94 -6.45 -0.55
C TRP A 414 0.28 -7.35 -0.68
N SER A 415 0.60 -7.82 -1.89
CA SER A 415 1.78 -8.65 -2.13
C SER A 415 3.08 -7.94 -1.77
N LEU A 416 3.20 -6.64 -2.07
CA LEU A 416 4.36 -5.84 -1.70
C LEU A 416 4.49 -5.68 -0.18
N GLY A 417 3.37 -5.45 0.52
CA GLY A 417 3.33 -5.35 1.98
C GLY A 417 3.70 -6.66 2.67
N LEU A 418 3.20 -7.79 2.15
CA LEU A 418 3.56 -9.12 2.64
C LEU A 418 5.05 -9.43 2.42
N ARG A 419 5.60 -9.08 1.25
CA ARG A 419 7.04 -9.24 0.95
C ARG A 419 7.92 -8.35 1.81
N ALA A 420 7.54 -7.09 2.03
CA ALA A 420 8.22 -6.21 2.98
C ALA A 420 8.17 -6.78 4.40
N PHE A 421 7.05 -7.38 4.81
CA PHE A 421 6.94 -8.08 6.09
C PHE A 421 7.90 -9.27 6.17
N TYR A 422 7.98 -10.09 5.12
CA TYR A 422 8.93 -11.20 5.07
C TYR A 422 10.39 -10.77 5.10
N PHE A 423 10.73 -9.67 4.42
CA PHE A 423 12.06 -9.09 4.45
C PHE A 423 12.49 -8.61 5.85
N SER A 424 11.53 -8.33 6.75
CA SER A 424 11.83 -7.94 8.12
C SER A 424 12.41 -9.09 8.97
N PHE A 425 12.13 -10.36 8.66
CA PHE A 425 12.59 -11.51 9.45
C PHE A 425 14.11 -11.72 9.40
N PRO A 426 14.78 -11.70 8.23
CA PRO A 426 16.24 -11.72 8.20
C PRO A 426 16.86 -10.56 8.98
N LEU A 427 16.27 -9.36 8.89
CA LEU A 427 16.74 -8.19 9.62
C LEU A 427 16.55 -8.33 11.13
N LEU A 428 15.47 -8.96 11.60
CA LEU A 428 15.28 -9.28 13.02
C LEU A 428 16.33 -10.28 13.50
N LEU A 429 16.61 -11.33 12.71
CA LEU A 429 17.63 -12.32 13.06
C LEU A 429 19.06 -11.77 13.03
N TRP A 430 19.27 -10.66 12.31
CA TRP A 430 20.54 -9.94 12.33
C TRP A 430 20.90 -9.35 13.72
N ILE A 431 19.91 -9.21 14.61
CA ILE A 431 20.16 -8.85 16.02
C ILE A 431 21.00 -9.93 16.70
N PHE A 432 20.78 -11.21 16.38
CA PHE A 432 21.47 -12.36 16.98
C PHE A 432 22.78 -12.73 16.28
N GLY A 433 23.01 -12.25 15.05
CA GLY A 433 24.27 -12.41 14.33
C GLY A 433 24.10 -12.48 12.81
N ALA A 434 25.18 -12.21 12.06
CA ALA A 434 25.13 -12.24 10.60
C ALA A 434 24.89 -13.65 10.01
N VAL A 435 25.34 -14.71 10.69
CA VAL A 435 25.10 -16.11 10.25
C VAL A 435 23.61 -16.45 10.27
N ALA A 436 22.90 -16.05 11.34
CA ALA A 436 21.46 -16.26 11.45
C ALA A 436 20.68 -15.47 10.38
N MET A 437 21.09 -14.22 10.12
CA MET A 437 20.52 -13.42 9.03
C MET A 437 20.72 -14.08 7.66
N PHE A 438 21.92 -14.57 7.35
CA PHE A 438 22.23 -15.18 6.07
C PHE A 438 21.49 -16.51 5.86
N GLY A 439 21.45 -17.35 6.90
CA GLY A 439 20.67 -18.60 6.89
C GLY A 439 19.18 -18.32 6.65
N CYS A 440 18.62 -17.34 7.37
CA CYS A 440 17.22 -16.93 7.16
C CYS A 440 16.98 -16.36 5.75
N SER A 441 17.89 -15.52 5.24
CA SER A 441 17.78 -14.95 3.88
C SER A 441 17.76 -16.05 2.82
N SER A 442 18.63 -17.05 2.96
CA SER A 442 18.72 -18.18 2.03
C SER A 442 17.45 -19.04 2.06
N VAL A 443 16.96 -19.40 3.26
CA VAL A 443 15.69 -20.13 3.43
C VAL A 443 14.51 -19.32 2.89
N MET A 444 14.49 -18.01 3.13
CA MET A 444 13.43 -17.11 2.66
C MET A 444 13.38 -17.07 1.13
N VAL A 445 14.52 -17.00 0.45
CA VAL A 445 14.56 -17.02 -1.03
C VAL A 445 14.02 -18.35 -1.57
N VAL A 446 14.38 -19.48 -0.97
CA VAL A 446 13.86 -20.80 -1.36
C VAL A 446 12.35 -20.85 -1.17
N LEU A 447 11.86 -20.41 -0.01
CA LEU A 447 10.43 -20.38 0.30
C LEU A 447 9.66 -19.46 -0.66
N LEU A 448 10.17 -18.26 -0.92
CA LEU A 448 9.56 -17.32 -1.86
C LEU A 448 9.57 -17.87 -3.29
N TYR A 449 10.64 -18.55 -3.72
CA TYR A 449 10.70 -19.18 -5.04
C TYR A 449 9.58 -20.21 -5.23
N PHE A 450 9.32 -21.06 -4.23
CA PHE A 450 8.21 -22.01 -4.28
C PHE A 450 6.84 -21.34 -4.25
N LEU A 451 6.68 -20.24 -3.51
CA LEU A 451 5.42 -19.50 -3.45
C LEU A 451 5.13 -18.68 -4.72
N ASP A 452 6.17 -18.14 -5.37
CA ASP A 452 6.02 -17.27 -6.54
C ASP A 452 5.93 -18.05 -7.86
N THR A 453 6.49 -19.26 -7.92
CA THR A 453 6.46 -20.12 -9.12
C THR A 453 5.12 -20.84 -9.22
N ALA A 454 4.40 -20.65 -10.34
CA ALA A 454 3.16 -21.37 -10.56
C ALA A 454 3.44 -22.86 -10.83
N ASN A 455 2.84 -23.74 -10.01
CA ASN A 455 2.99 -25.19 -10.19
C ASN A 455 2.37 -25.65 -11.52
N SER A 456 2.84 -26.77 -12.06
CA SER A 456 2.41 -27.31 -13.36
C SER A 456 0.89 -27.53 -13.44
N ALA A 457 0.25 -27.89 -12.34
CA ALA A 457 -1.21 -28.05 -12.25
C ALA A 457 -1.97 -26.74 -12.53
N SER A 458 -1.53 -25.61 -11.98
CA SER A 458 -2.15 -24.29 -12.20
C SER A 458 -1.99 -23.82 -13.66
N ARG A 459 -0.90 -24.22 -14.31
CA ARG A 459 -0.65 -23.92 -15.73
C ARG A 459 -1.55 -24.75 -16.65
N ASN A 460 -1.73 -26.04 -16.34
CA ASN A 460 -2.58 -26.94 -17.12
C ASN A 460 -4.06 -26.53 -17.07
N LEU A 461 -4.57 -26.11 -15.90
CA LEU A 461 -5.92 -25.56 -15.75
C LEU A 461 -6.14 -24.33 -16.65
N GLN A 462 -5.18 -23.40 -16.64
CA GLN A 462 -5.25 -22.18 -17.46
C GLN A 462 -5.22 -22.52 -18.96
N ASN A 463 -4.35 -23.45 -19.39
CA ASN A 463 -4.25 -23.85 -20.78
C ASN A 463 -5.50 -24.60 -21.26
N GLY A 464 -6.09 -25.45 -20.40
CA GLY A 464 -7.34 -26.14 -20.69
C GLY A 464 -8.54 -25.20 -20.91
N GLU A 465 -8.64 -24.13 -20.12
CA GLU A 465 -9.66 -23.09 -20.35
C GLU A 465 -9.46 -22.31 -21.65
N VAL A 466 -8.21 -22.07 -22.07
CA VAL A 466 -7.91 -21.38 -23.33
C VAL A 466 -8.29 -22.28 -24.52
N LEU A 467 -7.94 -23.56 -24.45
CA LEU A 467 -8.30 -24.55 -25.48
C LEU A 467 -9.81 -24.67 -25.66
N HIS A 468 -10.57 -24.78 -24.56
CA HIS A 468 -12.04 -24.82 -24.65
C HIS A 468 -12.65 -23.54 -25.21
N LYS A 469 -12.03 -22.38 -25.00
CA LYS A 469 -12.50 -21.12 -25.56
C LYS A 469 -12.20 -21.01 -27.06
N GLU A 470 -11.06 -21.54 -27.51
CA GLU A 470 -10.74 -21.66 -28.94
C GLU A 470 -11.66 -22.65 -29.64
N GLU A 471 -11.95 -23.81 -29.03
CA GLU A 471 -12.91 -24.80 -29.54
C GLU A 471 -14.35 -24.28 -29.62
N ALA A 472 -14.78 -23.45 -28.65
CA ALA A 472 -16.09 -22.81 -28.69
C ALA A 472 -16.16 -21.76 -29.80
N ASN A 473 -15.13 -20.93 -29.93
CA ASN A 473 -15.07 -19.89 -30.97
C ASN A 473 -14.98 -20.49 -32.39
N ASN A 474 -14.31 -21.64 -32.56
CA ASN A 474 -14.30 -22.35 -33.84
C ASN A 474 -15.67 -22.94 -34.19
N ARG A 475 -16.42 -23.47 -33.20
CA ARG A 475 -17.78 -23.97 -33.42
C ARG A 475 -18.76 -22.86 -33.80
N ASP A 476 -18.65 -21.67 -33.21
CA ASP A 476 -19.51 -20.54 -33.56
C ASP A 476 -19.19 -20.00 -34.99
N VAL A 477 -17.94 -20.13 -35.45
CA VAL A 477 -17.54 -19.78 -36.82
C VAL A 477 -18.03 -20.81 -37.84
N GLU A 478 -17.99 -22.10 -37.51
CA GLU A 478 -18.54 -23.17 -38.38
C GLU A 478 -20.07 -23.04 -38.55
N VAL A 479 -20.80 -22.75 -37.47
CA VAL A 479 -22.26 -22.55 -37.51
C VAL A 479 -22.67 -21.28 -38.27
N GLY A 480 -21.85 -20.22 -38.22
CA GLY A 480 -22.05 -19.00 -39.02
C GLY A 480 -21.65 -19.13 -40.50
N GLY A 481 -20.86 -20.15 -40.84
CA GLY A 481 -20.42 -20.45 -42.22
C GLY A 481 -21.42 -21.29 -43.02
N GLU A 482 -22.22 -22.13 -42.36
CA GLU A 482 -23.25 -22.97 -43.01
C GLU A 482 -24.57 -22.23 -43.32
N SER A 483 -24.67 -20.94 -42.98
CA SER A 483 -25.87 -20.11 -43.19
C SER A 483 -25.72 -19.04 -44.30
N ARG A 484 -24.87 -19.29 -45.31
CA ARG A 484 -24.75 -18.46 -46.52
C ARG A 484 -25.03 -19.18 -47.82
#